data_AF-A0A1E5QF78-F1
#
_entry.id   AF-A0A1E5QF78-F1
#
_cell.length_a   1.000
_cell.length_b   1.000
_cell.length_c   1.000
_cell.angle_alpha   90.00
_cell.angle_beta   90.00
_cell.angle_gamma   90.00
#
_symmetry.space_group_name_H-M   'P 1'
#
loop_
_entity.id
_entity.type
_entity.pdbx_description
1 polymer ?
#
loop_
_entity_poly.entity_id
_entity_poly.type
_entity_poly.pdbx_seq_one_letter_code
_entity_poly.pdbx_strand_id
1 'polypeptide(L)'
;MNVTDLSTEPSDGTTTSHSPEPSAFQLLELQDVPLHFTQIPIDVRKLLELTGGDREMSREFLKCFLEYAPIYLNNLKQSLYPLDFTQLAFNAHRLKGAAGMVASRSVFALAQQLEQEVKNQQSQNLALLLTQLEEQLIEVERFLQTWSTPTSER
;
A
#
# COMPACT_ATOMS: atom_id res chain seq x y z
N MET A 1 52.35 -29.11 -53.44
CA MET A 1 52.13 -30.43 -54.08
C MET A 1 52.14 -31.48 -52.99
N ASN A 2 51.25 -32.48 -53.12
CA ASN A 2 50.78 -33.49 -52.15
C ASN A 2 49.87 -32.95 -51.03
N VAL A 3 48.53 -33.08 -51.03
CA VAL A 3 47.54 -34.16 -51.29
C VAL A 3 47.25 -35.07 -50.08
N THR A 4 45.96 -35.05 -49.67
CA THR A 4 45.10 -36.15 -49.12
C THR A 4 45.54 -36.85 -47.82
N ASP A 5 44.67 -37.35 -46.93
CA ASP A 5 43.22 -37.36 -46.70
C ASP A 5 42.99 -38.25 -45.45
N LEU A 6 41.78 -38.22 -44.91
CA LEU A 6 41.11 -39.35 -44.23
C LEU A 6 41.30 -39.58 -42.72
N SER A 7 40.26 -39.10 -42.01
CA SER A 7 39.36 -39.84 -41.11
C SER A 7 39.84 -40.59 -39.87
N THR A 8 39.00 -40.37 -38.85
CA THR A 8 38.43 -41.31 -37.85
C THR A 8 38.98 -41.20 -36.42
N GLU A 9 38.13 -40.59 -35.59
CA GLU A 9 37.92 -40.74 -34.14
C GLU A 9 38.05 -42.22 -33.65
N PRO A 10 38.22 -42.54 -32.33
CA PRO A 10 37.44 -41.96 -31.21
C PRO A 10 38.09 -41.97 -29.81
N SER A 11 37.24 -41.68 -28.80
CA SER A 11 37.32 -42.03 -27.36
C SER A 11 38.30 -41.22 -26.52
N ASP A 12 37.94 -40.59 -25.41
CA ASP A 12 36.74 -40.60 -24.56
C ASP A 12 36.58 -39.16 -24.07
N GLY A 13 35.38 -38.59 -24.05
CA GLY A 13 34.42 -38.96 -23.02
C GLY A 13 34.70 -38.13 -21.76
N THR A 14 34.16 -36.91 -21.72
CA THR A 14 33.16 -36.45 -20.72
C THR A 14 33.72 -36.26 -19.30
N THR A 15 33.49 -35.18 -18.56
CA THR A 15 32.68 -33.97 -18.69
C THR A 15 33.07 -33.12 -17.49
N THR A 16 33.56 -31.90 -17.70
CA THR A 16 33.23 -30.80 -16.76
C THR A 16 32.89 -29.58 -17.59
N SER A 17 31.63 -29.56 -18.00
CA SER A 17 30.90 -28.39 -18.45
C SER A 17 30.60 -27.51 -17.24
N HIS A 18 31.13 -26.29 -17.22
CA HIS A 18 30.44 -25.01 -16.99
C HIS A 18 31.52 -23.95 -16.76
N SER A 19 31.78 -23.06 -17.73
CA SER A 19 31.04 -21.81 -17.98
C SER A 19 31.16 -20.80 -16.84
N PRO A 20 31.43 -19.53 -17.16
CA PRO A 20 32.09 -18.59 -16.27
C PRO A 20 31.16 -18.19 -15.12
N GLU A 21 31.75 -18.11 -13.92
CA GLU A 21 31.20 -17.36 -12.80
C GLU A 21 30.73 -15.99 -13.29
N PRO A 22 29.44 -15.64 -13.17
CA PRO A 22 29.00 -14.28 -13.42
C PRO A 22 29.57 -13.41 -12.31
N SER A 23 30.54 -12.57 -12.69
CA SER A 23 31.08 -11.46 -11.92
C SER A 23 30.01 -10.77 -11.10
N ALA A 24 30.33 -10.49 -9.84
CA ALA A 24 29.49 -9.98 -8.74
C ALA A 24 28.81 -8.61 -8.96
N PHE A 25 28.41 -8.26 -10.19
CA PHE A 25 27.87 -6.96 -10.57
C PHE A 25 26.57 -7.02 -11.38
N GLN A 26 25.94 -8.18 -11.53
CA GLN A 26 24.74 -8.31 -12.37
C GLN A 26 23.60 -9.07 -11.68
N LEU A 27 23.17 -8.53 -10.53
CA LEU A 27 21.88 -8.87 -9.92
C LEU A 27 21.29 -7.68 -9.16
N LEU A 28 21.33 -6.51 -9.79
CA LEU A 28 20.46 -5.38 -9.48
C LEU A 28 19.29 -5.40 -10.45
N GLU A 29 18.20 -6.12 -10.12
CA GLU A 29 16.84 -5.80 -10.55
C GLU A 29 15.83 -6.56 -9.67
N LEU A 30 15.79 -6.20 -8.38
CA LEU A 30 14.54 -6.25 -7.63
C LEU A 30 14.42 -4.89 -6.96
N GLN A 31 13.89 -3.95 -7.73
CA GLN A 31 13.35 -2.71 -7.21
C GLN A 31 12.42 -3.07 -6.07
N ASP A 32 12.60 -2.45 -4.91
CA ASP A 32 11.74 -2.56 -3.74
C ASP A 32 10.26 -2.53 -4.16
N VAL A 33 9.67 -3.72 -4.29
CA VAL A 33 8.22 -3.86 -4.42
C VAL A 33 7.68 -3.36 -3.09
N PRO A 34 6.85 -2.30 -3.05
CA PRO A 34 6.35 -1.77 -1.80
C PRO A 34 5.66 -2.92 -1.05
N LEU A 35 6.13 -3.14 0.18
CA LEU A 35 5.62 -4.18 1.06
C LEU A 35 4.09 -4.11 1.06
N HIS A 36 3.45 -5.17 0.56
CA HIS A 36 2.02 -5.35 0.71
C HIS A 36 1.71 -5.28 2.21
N PHE A 37 1.13 -4.16 2.67
CA PHE A 37 0.61 -4.04 4.02
C PHE A 37 -0.60 -4.97 4.12
N THR A 38 -0.36 -6.26 4.38
CA THR A 38 -1.36 -7.19 4.89
C THR A 38 -1.69 -6.86 6.35
N GLN A 39 -1.93 -5.58 6.63
CA GLN A 39 -2.31 -5.10 7.95
C GLN A 39 -3.83 -5.02 8.01
N ILE A 40 -4.38 -5.49 9.12
CA ILE A 40 -5.80 -5.39 9.44
C ILE A 40 -6.18 -3.90 9.29
N PRO A 41 -7.21 -3.55 8.50
CA PRO A 41 -7.52 -2.15 8.15
C PRO A 41 -7.88 -1.29 9.37
N ILE A 42 -8.33 -1.93 10.45
CA ILE A 42 -8.71 -1.32 11.72
C ILE A 42 -8.06 -2.09 12.88
N ASP A 43 -7.36 -1.38 13.77
CA ASP A 43 -6.93 -1.96 15.05
C ASP A 43 -8.12 -2.02 16.01
N VAL A 44 -8.81 -3.16 16.02
CA VAL A 44 -10.02 -3.39 16.83
C VAL A 44 -9.77 -3.19 18.32
N ARG A 45 -8.62 -3.62 18.82
CA ARG A 45 -8.30 -3.44 20.25
C ARG A 45 -8.23 -1.96 20.56
N LYS A 46 -7.51 -1.20 19.73
CA LYS A 46 -7.37 0.24 19.95
C LYS A 46 -8.69 0.99 19.78
N LEU A 47 -9.49 0.60 18.80
CA LEU A 47 -10.82 1.19 18.57
C LEU A 47 -11.73 0.97 19.78
N LEU A 48 -11.76 -0.25 20.35
CA LEU A 48 -12.51 -0.53 21.58
C LEU A 48 -11.98 0.27 22.77
N GLU A 49 -10.67 0.45 22.92
CA GLU A 49 -10.12 1.33 23.97
C GLU A 49 -10.64 2.78 23.84
N LEU A 50 -10.71 3.31 22.61
CA LEU A 50 -11.19 4.67 22.33
C LEU A 50 -12.68 4.85 22.65
N THR A 51 -13.47 3.77 22.58
CA THR A 51 -14.91 3.79 22.88
C THR A 51 -15.26 3.16 24.23
N GLY A 52 -14.27 2.99 25.13
CA GLY A 52 -14.52 2.45 26.47
C GLY A 52 -15.01 0.99 26.49
N GLY A 53 -14.70 0.22 25.45
CA GLY A 53 -15.11 -1.17 25.26
C GLY A 53 -16.46 -1.34 24.55
N ASP A 54 -17.14 -0.25 24.19
CA ASP A 54 -18.43 -0.29 23.52
C ASP A 54 -18.26 -0.55 22.01
N ARG A 55 -18.70 -1.73 21.56
CA ARG A 55 -18.65 -2.15 20.16
C ARG A 55 -19.67 -1.44 19.28
N GLU A 56 -20.84 -1.06 19.80
CA GLU A 56 -21.84 -0.31 19.04
C GLU A 56 -21.34 1.11 18.77
N MET A 57 -20.78 1.76 19.79
CA MET A 57 -20.12 3.05 19.65
C MET A 57 -18.94 2.99 18.67
N SER A 58 -18.12 1.92 18.72
CA SER A 58 -17.04 1.72 17.76
C SER A 58 -17.54 1.62 16.31
N ARG A 59 -18.67 0.92 16.09
CA ARG A 59 -19.28 0.82 14.76
C ARG A 59 -19.81 2.17 14.30
N GLU A 60 -20.38 2.97 15.19
CA GLU A 60 -20.84 4.31 14.85
C GLU A 60 -19.68 5.22 14.46
N PHE A 61 -18.54 5.14 15.17
CA PHE A 61 -17.33 5.87 14.81
C PHE A 61 -16.82 5.48 13.42
N LEU A 62 -16.82 4.18 13.09
CA LEU A 62 -16.45 3.71 11.74
C LEU A 62 -17.42 4.19 10.65
N LYS A 63 -18.74 4.20 10.92
CA LYS A 63 -19.73 4.72 9.97
C LYS A 63 -19.52 6.22 9.73
N CYS A 64 -19.39 7.02 10.79
CA CYS A 64 -19.10 8.44 10.65
C CYS A 64 -17.80 8.68 9.88
N PHE A 65 -16.76 7.88 10.15
CA PHE A 65 -15.52 7.96 9.38
C PHE A 65 -15.75 7.66 7.89
N LEU A 66 -16.48 6.59 7.54
CA LEU A 66 -16.78 6.22 6.15
C LEU A 66 -17.74 7.19 5.46
N GLU A 67 -18.50 7.99 6.20
CA GLU A 67 -19.31 9.08 5.64
C GLU A 67 -18.45 10.26 5.18
N TYR A 68 -17.45 10.65 5.97
CA TYR A 68 -16.64 11.86 5.69
C TYR A 68 -15.33 11.59 4.94
N ALA A 69 -14.70 10.43 5.13
CA ALA A 69 -13.42 10.11 4.50
C ALA A 69 -13.46 10.19 2.96
N PRO A 70 -14.50 9.70 2.25
CA PRO A 70 -14.62 9.85 0.81
C PRO A 70 -14.69 11.32 0.35
N ILE A 71 -15.31 12.20 1.16
CA ILE A 71 -15.39 13.63 0.87
C ILE A 71 -13.99 14.25 0.91
N TYR A 72 -13.21 13.95 1.94
CA TYR A 72 -11.82 14.43 2.03
C TYR A 72 -10.95 13.89 0.90
N LEU A 73 -11.10 12.60 0.54
CA LEU A 73 -10.38 11.99 -0.57
C LEU A 73 -10.75 12.64 -1.91
N ASN A 74 -12.04 12.93 -2.15
CA ASN A 74 -12.46 13.62 -3.36
C ASN A 74 -11.87 15.04 -3.44
N ASN A 75 -11.88 15.78 -2.33
CA ASN A 75 -11.27 17.11 -2.28
C ASN A 75 -9.76 17.06 -2.55
N LEU A 76 -9.07 16.03 -2.04
CA LEU A 76 -7.66 15.79 -2.34
C LEU A 76 -7.44 15.55 -3.84
N LYS A 77 -8.26 14.68 -4.46
CA LYS A 77 -8.20 14.40 -5.90
C LYS A 77 -8.44 15.66 -6.75
N GLN A 78 -9.40 16.50 -6.37
CA GLN A 78 -9.67 17.77 -7.04
C GLN A 78 -8.53 18.79 -6.86
N SER A 79 -7.87 18.79 -5.72
CA SER A 79 -6.77 19.71 -5.43
C SER A 79 -5.45 19.30 -6.11
N LEU A 80 -5.34 18.04 -6.57
CA LEU A 80 -4.16 17.54 -7.29
C LEU A 80 -3.95 18.26 -8.63
N TYR A 81 -5.02 18.68 -9.29
CA TYR A 81 -5.00 19.50 -10.50
C TYR A 81 -5.91 20.72 -10.27
N PRO A 82 -5.39 21.77 -9.61
CA PRO A 82 -4.22 22.51 -10.09
C PRO A 82 -2.96 22.45 -9.19
N LEU A 83 -2.79 21.41 -8.36
CA LEU A 83 -1.67 21.27 -7.41
C LEU A 83 -1.71 22.32 -6.29
N ASP A 84 -2.90 22.51 -5.72
CA ASP A 84 -3.09 23.39 -4.56
C ASP A 84 -2.57 22.73 -3.28
N PHE A 85 -1.29 22.97 -2.97
CA PHE A 85 -0.63 22.42 -1.80
C PHE A 85 -1.32 22.81 -0.47
N THR A 86 -2.01 23.95 -0.42
CA THR A 86 -2.72 24.37 0.81
C THR A 86 -3.93 23.48 1.05
N GLN A 87 -4.75 23.30 0.02
CA GLN A 87 -5.94 22.45 0.10
C GLN A 87 -5.59 20.97 0.24
N LEU A 88 -4.52 20.53 -0.42
CA LEU A 88 -3.99 19.17 -0.26
C LEU A 88 -3.57 18.92 1.20
N ALA A 89 -2.82 19.83 1.82
CA ALA A 89 -2.34 19.66 3.19
C ALA A 89 -3.51 19.69 4.19
N PHE A 90 -4.47 20.58 3.97
CA PHE A 90 -5.66 20.69 4.81
C PHE A 90 -6.50 19.41 4.79
N ASN A 91 -6.83 18.88 3.60
CA ASN A 91 -7.65 17.68 3.51
C ASN A 91 -6.88 16.42 3.96
N ALA A 92 -5.57 16.34 3.71
CA ALA A 92 -4.72 15.27 4.22
C ALA A 92 -4.71 15.25 5.76
N HIS A 93 -4.57 16.43 6.38
CA HIS A 93 -4.63 16.59 7.84
C HIS A 93 -5.98 16.14 8.42
N ARG A 94 -7.09 16.53 7.79
CA ARG A 94 -8.45 16.13 8.19
C ARG A 94 -8.63 14.62 8.11
N LEU A 95 -8.24 14.01 6.99
CA LEU A 95 -8.33 12.57 6.79
C LEU A 95 -7.47 11.80 7.80
N LYS A 96 -6.26 12.28 8.08
CA LYS A 96 -5.37 11.73 9.12
C LYS A 96 -6.04 11.76 10.50
N GLY A 97 -6.59 12.90 10.90
CA GLY A 97 -7.29 13.03 12.18
C GLY A 97 -8.47 12.07 12.31
N ALA A 98 -9.30 11.99 11.26
CA ALA A 98 -10.44 11.08 11.20
C ALA A 98 -10.00 9.61 11.29
N ALA A 99 -8.96 9.21 10.56
CA ALA A 99 -8.39 7.86 10.62
C ALA A 99 -7.86 7.49 12.01
N GLY A 100 -7.29 8.47 12.72
CA GLY A 100 -6.82 8.29 14.10
C GLY A 100 -7.95 7.97 15.09
N MET A 101 -9.14 8.58 14.91
CA MET A 101 -10.31 8.33 15.77
C MET A 101 -10.87 6.91 15.63
N VAL A 102 -10.67 6.28 14.48
CA VAL A 102 -11.12 4.91 14.22
C VAL A 102 -10.01 3.87 14.29
N ALA A 103 -8.81 4.27 14.71
CA ALA A 103 -7.62 3.43 14.76
C ALA A 103 -7.29 2.73 13.42
N SER A 104 -7.56 3.40 12.29
CA SER A 104 -7.13 2.93 10.97
C SER A 104 -5.68 3.31 10.72
N ARG A 105 -4.76 2.38 11.00
CA ARG A 105 -3.31 2.65 10.93
C ARG A 105 -2.83 2.94 9.51
N SER A 106 -3.33 2.18 8.52
CA SER A 106 -2.91 2.34 7.13
C SER A 106 -3.36 3.69 6.56
N VAL A 107 -4.64 4.06 6.73
CA VAL A 107 -5.15 5.35 6.29
C VAL A 107 -4.45 6.50 7.02
N PHE A 108 -4.22 6.37 8.33
CA PHE A 108 -3.49 7.37 9.12
C PHE A 108 -2.07 7.60 8.56
N ALA A 109 -1.31 6.52 8.34
CA ALA A 109 0.06 6.59 7.85
C ALA A 109 0.15 7.20 6.44
N LEU A 110 -0.72 6.77 5.52
CA LEU A 110 -0.79 7.32 4.17
C LEU A 110 -1.18 8.80 4.16
N ALA A 111 -2.18 9.18 4.95
CA ALA A 111 -2.61 10.58 5.06
C ALA A 111 -1.52 11.45 5.70
N GLN A 112 -0.76 10.91 6.67
CA GLN A 112 0.40 11.58 7.26
C GLN A 112 1.52 11.76 6.24
N GLN A 113 1.84 10.73 5.45
CA GLN A 113 2.84 10.83 4.39
C GLN A 113 2.43 11.87 3.35
N LEU A 114 1.18 11.82 2.90
CA LEU A 114 0.63 12.80 1.96
C LEU A 114 0.72 14.23 2.53
N GLU A 115 0.31 14.45 3.78
CA GLU A 115 0.42 15.75 4.45
C GLU A 115 1.87 16.25 4.48
N GLN A 116 2.83 15.35 4.73
CA GLN A 116 4.25 15.69 4.81
C GLN A 116 4.85 16.02 3.43
N GLU A 117 4.57 15.21 2.41
CA GLU A 117 5.04 15.46 1.03
C GLU A 117 4.49 16.78 0.50
N VAL A 118 3.21 17.05 0.72
CA VAL A 118 2.55 18.30 0.30
C VAL A 118 3.13 19.51 1.04
N LYS A 119 3.40 19.42 2.35
CA LYS A 119 4.05 20.51 3.10
C LYS A 119 5.46 20.81 2.61
N ASN A 120 6.16 19.79 2.12
CA ASN A 120 7.47 19.90 1.50
C ASN A 120 7.41 20.28 0.01
N GLN A 121 6.21 20.54 -0.53
CA GLN A 121 5.95 20.83 -1.95
C GLN A 121 6.44 19.73 -2.91
N GLN A 122 6.45 18.48 -2.44
CA GLN A 122 6.79 17.30 -3.24
C GLN A 122 5.54 16.77 -3.94
N SER A 123 5.59 16.63 -5.26
CA SER A 123 4.43 16.23 -6.07
C SER A 123 4.53 14.84 -6.71
N GLN A 124 5.70 14.19 -6.60
CA GLN A 124 6.06 13.00 -7.36
C GLN A 124 5.16 11.79 -7.06
N ASN A 125 4.78 11.60 -5.79
CA ASN A 125 4.05 10.42 -5.35
C ASN A 125 2.59 10.71 -4.93
N LEU A 126 2.12 11.95 -5.06
CA LEU A 126 0.80 12.33 -4.56
C LEU A 126 -0.32 11.49 -5.20
N ALA A 127 -0.28 11.28 -6.51
CA ALA A 127 -1.28 10.47 -7.20
C ALA A 127 -1.30 9.01 -6.68
N LEU A 128 -0.12 8.42 -6.48
CA LEU A 128 0.02 7.07 -5.93
C LEU A 128 -0.55 6.98 -4.51
N LEU A 129 -0.24 7.95 -3.65
CA LEU A 129 -0.76 8.00 -2.29
C LEU A 129 -2.28 8.14 -2.24
N LEU A 130 -2.87 8.89 -3.17
CA LEU A 130 -4.34 9.01 -3.27
C LEU A 130 -4.99 7.71 -3.70
N THR A 131 -4.39 6.97 -4.63
CA THR A 131 -4.87 5.63 -5.02
C THR A 131 -4.78 4.65 -3.84
N GLN A 132 -3.66 4.64 -3.12
CA GLN A 132 -3.51 3.78 -1.93
C GLN A 132 -4.51 4.15 -0.83
N LEU A 133 -4.77 5.44 -0.61
CA LEU A 133 -5.81 5.89 0.33
C LEU A 133 -7.20 5.38 -0.06
N GLU A 134 -7.55 5.44 -1.35
CA GLU A 134 -8.82 4.92 -1.86
C GLU A 134 -8.98 3.43 -1.59
N GLU A 135 -7.94 2.64 -1.91
CA GLU A 135 -7.92 1.20 -1.63
C GLU A 135 -8.10 0.91 -0.14
N GLN A 136 -7.41 1.64 0.73
CA GLN A 136 -7.53 1.45 2.17
C GLN A 136 -8.92 1.83 2.70
N LEU A 137 -9.58 2.85 2.15
CA LEU A 137 -10.97 3.17 2.52
C LEU A 137 -11.94 2.05 2.14
N ILE A 138 -11.74 1.41 0.98
CA ILE A 138 -12.52 0.24 0.57
C ILE A 138 -12.30 -0.94 1.53
N GLU A 139 -11.06 -1.17 1.98
CA GLU A 139 -10.77 -2.20 2.99
C GLU A 139 -11.44 -1.90 4.34
N VAL A 140 -11.48 -0.63 4.76
CA VAL A 140 -12.20 -0.23 5.99
C VAL A 140 -13.71 -0.45 5.85
N GLU A 141 -14.28 -0.14 4.70
CA GLU A 141 -15.70 -0.41 4.42
C GLU A 141 -16.01 -1.91 4.48
N ARG A 142 -15.20 -2.73 3.80
CA ARG A 142 -15.33 -4.19 3.83
C ARG A 142 -15.16 -4.74 5.25
N PHE A 143 -14.24 -4.18 6.01
CA PHE A 143 -14.07 -4.51 7.40
C PHE A 143 -15.35 -4.22 8.20
N LEU A 144 -15.96 -3.04 8.07
CA LEU A 144 -17.20 -2.72 8.79
C LEU A 144 -18.37 -3.67 8.46
N GLN A 145 -18.47 -4.10 7.19
CA GLN A 145 -19.49 -5.04 6.73
C GLN A 145 -19.31 -6.44 7.33
N THR A 146 -18.06 -6.88 7.50
CA THR A 146 -17.72 -8.19 8.08
C THR A 146 -17.62 -8.13 9.62
N TRP A 147 -17.39 -6.95 10.19
CA TRP A 147 -17.21 -6.73 11.62
C TRP A 147 -18.54 -6.71 12.37
N SER A 148 -19.15 -7.88 12.48
CA SER A 148 -20.33 -8.19 13.29
C SER A 148 -21.62 -7.51 12.84
N THR A 149 -22.36 -8.16 11.94
CA THR A 149 -23.82 -8.30 12.11
C THR A 149 -24.04 -9.29 13.25
N PRO A 150 -24.54 -8.88 14.44
CA PRO A 150 -25.32 -9.82 15.21
C PRO A 150 -26.57 -10.07 14.38
N THR A 151 -26.68 -11.26 13.80
CA THR A 151 -27.99 -11.80 13.43
C THR A 151 -28.82 -11.76 14.71
N SER A 152 -29.72 -10.80 14.81
CA SER A 152 -30.78 -10.79 15.80
C SER A 152 -31.74 -11.92 15.42
N GLU A 153 -31.31 -13.16 15.62
CA GLU A 153 -32.21 -14.29 15.66
C GLU A 153 -32.85 -14.31 17.04
N ARG A 154 -34.16 -14.00 17.02
CA ARG A 154 -35.22 -14.28 18.00
C ARG A 154 -35.53 -13.20 19.03
#